data_AF-A0A7S7LXY9-F1
#
_entry.id   AF-A0A7S7LXY9-F1
#
_cell.length_a   1.000
_cell.length_b   1.000
_cell.length_c   1.000
_cell.angle_alpha   90.00
_cell.angle_beta   90.00
_cell.angle_gamma   90.00
#
_symmetry.space_group_name_H-M   'P 1'
#
loop_
_entity.id
_entity.type
_entity.pdbx_description
1 polymer ?
#
loop_
_entity_poly.entity_id
_entity_poly.type
_entity_poly.pdbx_seq_one_letter_code
_entity_poly.pdbx_strand_id
1 'polypeptide(L)'
;MARELHVEPKEIAEITKKHGIRIDNCELGVFGSKDFGDAIDDIYEKLSSKANSEKKLECSAAWEVAKEFSLNRVGSTTKKSDIEVIYCQLGCFRTRIHHGSKS
;
A
#
# COMPACT_ATOMS: atom_id res chain seq x y z
N MET A 1 -10.33 13.15 1.54
CA MET A 1 -11.13 12.38 0.57
C MET A 1 -12.27 11.55 1.19
N ALA A 2 -12.09 10.33 1.72
CA ALA A 2 -13.22 9.48 2.13
C ALA A 2 -14.13 10.11 3.21
N ARG A 3 -13.52 10.75 4.21
CA ARG A 3 -14.24 11.48 5.27
C ARG A 3 -15.04 12.67 4.73
N GLU A 4 -14.53 13.37 3.73
CA GLU A 4 -15.24 14.49 3.07
C GLU A 4 -16.44 14.02 2.25
N LEU A 5 -16.38 12.79 1.74
CA LEU A 5 -17.44 12.18 0.94
C LEU A 5 -18.44 11.37 1.78
N HIS A 6 -18.25 11.30 3.10
CA HIS A 6 -19.06 10.48 4.02
C HIS A 6 -19.17 8.99 3.63
N VAL A 7 -18.10 8.43 3.05
CA VAL A 7 -18.02 7.01 2.66
C VAL A 7 -16.86 6.31 3.39
N GLU A 8 -16.93 4.99 3.53
CA GLU A 8 -15.80 4.24 4.06
C GLU A 8 -14.64 4.25 3.05
N PRO A 9 -13.36 4.33 3.50
CA PRO A 9 -12.21 4.30 2.60
C PRO A 9 -12.25 3.14 1.59
N LYS A 10 -12.70 1.95 2.02
CA LYS A 10 -12.81 0.74 1.19
C LYS A 10 -13.78 0.87 0.01
N GLU A 11 -14.70 1.84 0.05
CA GLU A 11 -15.71 2.08 -1.00
C GLU A 11 -15.19 3.04 -2.09
N ILE A 12 -14.08 3.75 -1.84
CA ILE A 12 -13.53 4.74 -2.77
C ILE A 12 -13.16 4.11 -4.11
N ALA A 13 -12.55 2.92 -4.11
CA ALA A 13 -12.21 2.22 -5.35
C ALA A 13 -13.45 1.88 -6.20
N GLU A 14 -14.53 1.42 -5.57
CA GLU A 14 -15.76 1.08 -6.29
C GLU A 14 -16.46 2.34 -6.84
N ILE A 15 -16.53 3.41 -6.05
CA ILE A 15 -17.12 4.69 -6.49
C ILE A 15 -16.32 5.27 -7.66
N THR A 16 -15.00 5.39 -7.53
CA THR A 16 -14.15 5.94 -8.60
C THR A 16 -14.27 5.12 -9.88
N LYS A 17 -14.28 3.78 -9.78
CA LYS A 17 -14.51 2.88 -10.92
C LYS A 17 -15.87 3.11 -11.57
N LYS A 18 -16.95 3.24 -10.79
CA LYS A 18 -18.30 3.54 -11.30
C LYS A 18 -18.34 4.84 -12.10
N HIS A 19 -17.53 5.83 -11.72
CA HIS A 19 -17.43 7.14 -12.37
C HIS A 19 -16.36 7.22 -13.47
N GLY A 20 -15.70 6.11 -13.81
CA GLY A 20 -14.61 6.11 -14.80
C GLY A 20 -13.35 6.85 -14.35
N ILE A 21 -13.22 7.11 -13.05
CA ILE A 21 -12.06 7.78 -12.45
C ILE A 21 -11.04 6.70 -12.06
N ARG A 22 -9.81 6.84 -12.54
CA ARG A 22 -8.71 5.93 -12.20
C ARG A 22 -7.90 6.46 -11.02
N ILE A 23 -7.75 5.66 -9.98
CA ILE A 23 -6.79 5.90 -8.90
C ILE A 23 -5.41 5.44 -9.39
N ASP A 24 -4.45 6.36 -9.51
CA ASP A 24 -3.14 6.08 -10.12
C ASP A 24 -2.04 5.77 -9.10
N ASN A 25 -2.06 6.43 -7.93
CA ASN A 25 -0.99 6.39 -6.94
C ASN A 25 -1.58 6.32 -5.53
N CYS A 26 -0.93 5.53 -4.68
CA CYS A 26 -1.17 5.55 -3.24
C CYS A 26 -0.26 6.56 -2.56
N GLU A 27 -0.75 7.28 -1.55
CA GLU A 27 0.08 8.16 -0.71
C GLU A 27 1.15 7.40 0.06
N LEU A 28 0.81 6.21 0.58
CA LEU A 28 1.77 5.31 1.21
C LEU A 28 2.78 4.74 0.19
N GLY A 29 2.60 4.97 -1.11
CA GLY A 29 3.54 4.53 -2.13
C GLY A 29 3.47 3.06 -2.48
N VAL A 30 2.51 2.30 -1.93
CA VAL A 30 2.41 0.87 -2.17
C VAL A 30 2.25 0.60 -3.67
N PHE A 31 1.32 1.25 -4.38
CA PHE A 31 1.16 1.15 -5.85
C PHE A 31 1.31 2.51 -6.53
N GLY A 32 1.38 2.47 -7.86
CA GLY A 32 1.63 3.64 -8.70
C GLY A 32 3.10 3.77 -9.04
N SER A 33 3.42 4.75 -9.88
CA SER A 33 4.75 4.96 -10.46
C SER A 33 5.70 5.76 -9.58
N LYS A 34 5.25 6.25 -8.42
CA LYS A 34 6.11 7.00 -7.49
C LYS A 34 7.22 6.10 -6.95
N ASP A 35 8.47 6.50 -7.20
CA ASP A 35 9.66 5.96 -6.55
C ASP A 35 10.06 6.91 -5.42
N PHE A 36 10.31 6.35 -4.24
CA PHE A 36 10.60 7.10 -3.02
C PHE A 36 12.01 6.85 -2.49
N GLY A 37 12.88 6.25 -3.31
CA GLY A 37 14.24 5.90 -2.91
C GLY A 37 14.33 4.45 -2.44
N ASP A 38 15.37 4.11 -1.70
CA ASP A 38 15.70 2.72 -1.38
C ASP A 38 14.96 2.18 -0.15
N ALA A 39 15.03 0.85 0.02
CA ALA A 39 14.59 0.19 1.23
C ALA A 39 15.51 0.54 2.40
N ILE A 40 14.94 0.58 3.60
CA ILE A 40 15.65 0.95 4.82
C ILE A 40 15.48 -0.18 5.83
N ASP A 41 16.58 -0.71 6.33
CA ASP A 41 16.61 -1.92 7.15
C ASP A 41 15.74 -1.81 8.41
N ASP A 42 15.86 -0.72 9.18
CA ASP A 42 15.02 -0.49 10.37
C ASP A 42 13.52 -0.54 10.07
N ILE A 43 13.12 0.00 8.91
CA ILE A 43 11.73 0.00 8.48
C ILE A 43 11.33 -1.41 8.02
N TYR A 44 12.20 -2.10 7.32
CA TYR A 44 11.98 -3.47 6.87
C TYR A 44 11.79 -4.42 8.05
N GLU A 45 12.61 -4.32 9.10
CA GLU A 45 12.47 -5.12 10.31
C GLU A 45 11.11 -4.87 10.99
N LYS A 46 10.71 -3.59 11.09
CA LYS A 46 9.41 -3.23 11.67
C LYS A 46 8.24 -3.76 10.83
N LEU A 47 8.29 -3.62 9.52
CA LEU A 47 7.27 -4.16 8.61
C LEU A 47 7.23 -5.69 8.70
N SER A 48 8.38 -6.36 8.67
CA SER A 48 8.50 -7.82 8.79
C SER A 48 7.94 -8.33 10.12
N SER A 49 8.15 -7.62 11.22
CA SER A 49 7.60 -7.99 12.54
C SER A 49 6.06 -7.97 12.61
N LYS A 50 5.42 -7.24 11.69
CA LYS A 50 3.96 -7.13 11.56
C LYS A 50 3.39 -7.99 10.43
N ALA A 51 4.24 -8.53 9.58
CA ALA A 51 3.85 -9.42 8.50
C ALA A 51 3.59 -10.83 9.05
N ASN A 52 2.78 -11.61 8.33
CA ASN A 52 2.58 -13.01 8.66
C ASN A 52 3.78 -13.89 8.21
N SER A 53 3.69 -15.19 8.46
CA SER A 53 4.73 -16.16 8.07
C SER A 53 5.01 -16.24 6.56
N GLU A 54 4.10 -15.74 5.72
CA GLU A 54 4.24 -15.65 4.26
C GLU A 54 4.66 -14.25 3.79
N LYS A 55 5.18 -13.39 4.68
CA LYS A 55 5.57 -12.00 4.37
C LYS A 55 4.42 -11.11 3.87
N LYS A 56 3.17 -11.48 4.16
CA LYS A 56 2.01 -10.65 3.84
C LYS A 56 1.74 -9.67 4.96
N LEU A 57 1.65 -8.39 4.62
CA LEU A 57 1.43 -7.28 5.54
C LEU A 57 0.12 -6.57 5.20
N GLU A 58 -0.77 -6.39 6.17
CA GLU A 58 -1.98 -5.60 5.93
C GLU A 58 -1.64 -4.13 5.67
N CYS A 59 -2.35 -3.49 4.74
CA CYS A 59 -2.15 -2.08 4.43
C CYS A 59 -2.34 -1.19 5.66
N SER A 60 -3.29 -1.52 6.53
CA SER A 60 -3.50 -0.90 7.84
C SER A 60 -2.22 -0.92 8.70
N ALA A 61 -1.57 -2.08 8.81
CA ALA A 61 -0.33 -2.24 9.56
C ALA A 61 0.83 -1.43 8.96
N ALA A 62 0.93 -1.36 7.63
CA ALA A 62 1.91 -0.49 6.96
C ALA A 62 1.68 0.99 7.26
N TRP A 63 0.41 1.44 7.32
CA TRP A 63 0.06 2.80 7.77
C TRP A 63 0.45 3.06 9.23
N GLU A 64 0.29 2.08 10.13
CA GLU A 64 0.74 2.23 11.51
C GLU A 64 2.26 2.43 11.58
N VAL A 65 3.05 1.65 10.83
CA VAL A 65 4.51 1.86 10.73
C VAL A 65 4.81 3.25 10.16
N ALA A 66 4.04 3.72 9.17
CA ALA A 66 4.24 5.05 8.61
C ALA A 66 3.96 6.20 9.58
N LYS A 67 3.20 5.98 10.67
CA LYS A 67 3.05 6.97 11.75
C LYS A 67 4.32 7.12 12.60
N GLU A 68 5.08 6.04 12.74
CA GLU A 68 6.37 6.03 13.45
C GLU A 68 7.52 6.54 12.57
N PHE A 69 7.38 6.38 11.25
CA PHE A 69 8.36 6.80 10.25
C PHE A 69 7.76 7.84 9.28
N SER A 70 7.90 7.62 7.97
CA SER A 70 7.33 8.48 6.93
C SER A 70 6.69 7.63 5.84
N LEU A 71 5.61 8.13 5.24
CA LEU A 71 4.89 7.44 4.15
C LEU A 71 5.81 7.03 3.02
N ASN A 72 6.68 7.94 2.57
CA ASN A 72 7.59 7.71 1.44
C ASN A 72 8.59 6.58 1.75
N ARG A 73 9.21 6.60 2.94
CA ARG A 73 10.20 5.59 3.35
C ARG A 73 9.58 4.21 3.60
N VAL A 74 8.36 4.16 4.13
CA VAL A 74 7.61 2.90 4.26
C VAL A 74 7.22 2.37 2.89
N GLY A 75 6.74 3.25 2.00
CA GLY A 75 6.41 2.92 0.62
C GLY A 75 7.58 2.37 -0.18
N SER A 76 8.75 3.02 -0.14
CA SER A 76 9.96 2.53 -0.81
C SER A 76 10.39 1.17 -0.29
N THR A 77 10.45 1.02 1.04
CA THR A 77 10.86 -0.23 1.69
C THR A 77 9.92 -1.37 1.34
N THR A 78 8.62 -1.13 1.31
CA THR A 78 7.64 -2.17 0.97
C THR A 78 7.74 -2.56 -0.51
N LYS A 79 7.96 -1.59 -1.43
CA LYS A 79 8.11 -1.86 -2.87
C LYS A 79 9.40 -2.60 -3.21
N LYS A 80 10.47 -2.39 -2.45
CA LYS A 80 11.81 -2.90 -2.71
C LYS A 80 12.21 -4.08 -1.78
N SER A 81 11.24 -4.69 -1.09
CA SER A 81 11.45 -5.86 -0.24
C SER A 81 10.59 -7.06 -0.69
N ASP A 82 10.72 -8.18 0.03
CA ASP A 82 9.90 -9.39 -0.13
C ASP A 82 8.51 -9.29 0.53
N ILE A 83 8.18 -8.15 1.15
CA ILE A 83 6.91 -7.95 1.85
C ILE A 83 5.78 -7.63 0.87
N GLU A 84 4.75 -8.47 0.86
CA GLU A 84 3.54 -8.24 0.07
C GLU A 84 2.48 -7.49 0.88
N VAL A 85 2.19 -6.25 0.52
CA VAL A 85 1.05 -5.54 1.13
C VAL A 85 -0.27 -6.05 0.56
N ILE A 86 -1.16 -6.45 1.47
CA ILE A 86 -2.51 -6.95 1.19
C ILE A 86 -3.58 -6.04 1.81
N TYR A 87 -4.82 -6.21 1.39
CA TYR A 87 -6.01 -5.51 1.88
C TYR A 87 -5.87 -3.97 1.87
N CYS A 88 -5.79 -3.39 0.66
CA CYS A 88 -5.73 -1.94 0.48
C CYS A 88 -6.87 -1.24 1.21
N GLN A 89 -6.55 -0.25 2.04
CA GLN A 89 -7.55 0.53 2.80
C GLN A 89 -8.53 1.30 1.90
N LEU A 90 -8.14 1.65 0.67
CA LEU A 90 -9.00 2.31 -0.31
C LEU A 90 -9.85 1.33 -1.14
N GLY A 91 -9.67 0.03 -0.96
CA GLY A 91 -10.33 -1.01 -1.76
C GLY A 91 -9.71 -1.28 -3.12
N CYS A 92 -8.54 -0.70 -3.45
CA CYS A 92 -7.95 -0.83 -4.79
C CYS A 92 -7.48 -2.26 -5.13
N PHE A 93 -7.14 -3.07 -4.13
CA PHE A 93 -6.74 -4.47 -4.29
C PHE A 93 -6.87 -5.23 -2.96
N ARG A 94 -7.11 -6.55 -3.03
CA ARG A 94 -7.07 -7.46 -1.87
C ARG A 94 -5.71 -8.13 -1.70
N THR A 95 -5.14 -8.66 -2.76
CA THR A 95 -3.78 -9.19 -2.80
C THR A 95 -3.06 -8.54 -3.97
N ARG A 96 -1.73 -8.50 -3.91
CA ARG A 96 -0.93 -7.99 -5.02
C ARG A 96 -0.51 -9.16 -5.86
N ILE A 97 -1.23 -9.37 -6.94
CA ILE A 97 -0.66 -10.14 -8.04
C ILE A 97 0.48 -9.29 -8.59
N HIS A 98 1.72 -9.68 -8.31
CA HIS A 98 2.89 -9.15 -9.00
C HIS A 98 2.68 -9.43 -10.49
N HIS A 99 2.19 -8.46 -11.24
CA HIS A 99 2.28 -8.47 -12.70
C HIS A 99 3.74 -8.20 -13.10
N GLY A 100 4.60 -9.16 -12.77
CA GLY A 100 5.86 -9.36 -13.43
C GLY A 100 5.60 -10.14 -14.69
N SER A 101 6.08 -9.60 -15.80
CA SER A 101 6.09 -10.21 -17.14
C SER A 101 4.75 -10.13 -17.87
N LYS A 102 4.60 -9.09 -18.69
CA LYS A 102 4.03 -9.32 -20.02
C LYS A 102 4.98 -10.31 -20.71
N SER A 103 4.49 -11.54 -20.92
CA SER A 103 5.04 -12.44 -21.93
C SER A 103 4.79 -11.88 -23.33
#